data_AF-A0A0X3NL92-F1
#
_entry.id   AF-A0A0X3NL92-F1
#
_cell.length_a   1.000
_cell.length_b   1.000
_cell.length_c   1.000
_cell.angle_alpha   90.00
_cell.angle_beta   90.00
_cell.angle_gamma   90.00
#
_symmetry.space_group_name_H-M   'P 1'
#
loop_
_entity.id
_entity.type
_entity.pdbx_description
1 polymer ?
#
loop_
_entity_poly.entity_id
_entity_poly.type
_entity_poly.pdbx_seq_one_letter_code
_entity_poly.pdbx_strand_id
1 'polypeptide(L)'
;YHTEDKKSAKMTLQSEFNSDHDLEMEIVLANPTKLAVTYEEGDSKEKSGILSFDCLTVNFLPVFDEDTDKRNEIVFLVDRSGSMSGKNILQVKESLLVFLKSLPTDCRFQIVGFGSTFSALFDEPRDYTEESMNLALE
;
A
#
# COMPACT_ATOMS: atom_id res chain seq x y z
N TYR A 1 -18.98 1.35 -28.48
CA TYR A 1 -20.36 1.82 -28.21
C TYR A 1 -20.75 1.37 -26.81
N HIS A 2 -21.23 2.30 -25.96
CA HIS A 2 -21.77 1.97 -24.64
C HIS A 2 -23.28 1.75 -24.76
N THR A 3 -23.83 0.84 -23.95
CA THR A 3 -25.28 0.72 -23.76
C THR A 3 -25.82 1.90 -22.95
N GLU A 4 -27.10 2.25 -23.11
CA GLU A 4 -27.74 3.37 -22.37
C GLU A 4 -27.63 3.20 -20.85
N ASP A 5 -27.61 1.95 -20.37
CA ASP A 5 -27.45 1.60 -18.96
C ASP A 5 -25.99 1.62 -18.45
N LYS A 6 -25.01 1.87 -19.35
CA LYS A 6 -23.56 1.88 -19.07
C LYS A 6 -23.02 0.59 -18.44
N LYS A 7 -23.69 -0.55 -18.62
CA LYS A 7 -23.23 -1.85 -18.06
C LYS A 7 -22.44 -2.70 -19.03
N SER A 8 -22.52 -2.41 -20.33
CA SER A 8 -21.72 -3.11 -21.33
C SER A 8 -21.16 -2.14 -22.37
N ALA A 9 -20.00 -2.49 -22.88
CA ALA A 9 -19.34 -1.77 -23.94
C ALA A 9 -18.76 -2.79 -24.92
N LYS A 10 -18.96 -2.55 -26.21
CA LYS A 10 -18.28 -3.30 -27.26
C LYS A 10 -17.18 -2.44 -27.87
N MET A 11 -15.96 -2.97 -27.85
CA MET A 11 -14.77 -2.40 -28.47
C MET A 11 -14.32 -3.31 -29.62
N THR A 12 -13.75 -2.70 -30.66
CA THR A 12 -13.25 -3.43 -31.83
C THR A 12 -12.00 -2.72 -32.29
N LEU A 13 -10.92 -3.47 -32.45
CA LEU A 13 -9.68 -2.94 -32.99
C LEU A 13 -9.91 -2.51 -34.44
N GLN A 14 -9.38 -1.35 -34.81
CA GLN A 14 -9.50 -0.86 -36.19
C GLN A 14 -8.56 -1.60 -37.16
N SER A 15 -7.54 -2.26 -36.63
CA SER A 15 -6.61 -3.10 -37.35
C SER A 15 -6.68 -4.54 -36.86
N GLU A 16 -6.08 -5.46 -37.62
CA GLU A 16 -5.82 -6.80 -37.11
C GLU A 16 -4.91 -6.76 -35.87
N PHE A 17 -5.12 -7.69 -34.95
CA PHE A 17 -4.30 -7.84 -33.76
C PHE A 17 -3.04 -8.64 -34.08
N ASN A 18 -1.87 -8.04 -33.85
CA ASN A 18 -0.60 -8.74 -33.84
C ASN A 18 -0.18 -8.95 -32.38
N SER A 19 0.24 -10.16 -32.02
CA SER A 19 0.65 -10.53 -30.65
C SER A 19 2.07 -10.08 -30.32
N ASP A 20 2.54 -9.00 -30.93
CA ASP A 20 3.88 -8.43 -30.71
C ASP A 20 3.89 -7.36 -29.60
N HIS A 21 2.70 -6.96 -29.12
CA HIS A 21 2.52 -6.00 -28.04
C HIS A 21 1.36 -6.41 -27.12
N ASP A 22 1.39 -5.89 -25.89
CA ASP A 22 0.31 -6.06 -24.92
C ASP A 22 -0.87 -5.13 -25.23
N LEU A 23 -2.10 -5.59 -24.95
CA LEU A 23 -3.30 -4.77 -25.02
C LEU A 23 -3.59 -4.19 -23.63
N GLU A 24 -3.58 -2.87 -23.51
CA GLU A 24 -3.96 -2.17 -22.29
C GLU A 24 -5.37 -1.58 -22.41
N MET A 25 -6.19 -1.76 -21.37
CA MET A 25 -7.54 -1.21 -21.29
C MET A 25 -7.77 -0.61 -19.91
N GLU A 26 -8.14 0.68 -19.89
CA GLU A 26 -8.52 1.37 -18.66
C GLU A 26 -10.06 1.41 -18.54
N ILE A 27 -10.59 0.83 -17.46
CA ILE A 27 -12.03 0.83 -17.16
C ILE A 27 -12.27 1.70 -15.93
N VAL A 28 -12.87 2.87 -16.13
CA VAL A 28 -13.21 3.80 -15.05
C VAL A 28 -14.66 3.56 -14.60
N LEU A 29 -14.84 3.16 -13.35
CA LEU A 29 -16.16 2.96 -12.75
C LEU A 29 -16.74 4.31 -12.28
N ALA A 30 -18.03 4.53 -12.54
CA ALA A 30 -18.72 5.77 -12.12
C ALA A 30 -18.77 5.96 -10.60
N ASN A 31 -18.68 4.87 -9.83
CA ASN A 31 -18.57 4.93 -8.38
C ASN A 31 -17.54 3.86 -7.92
N PRO A 32 -16.26 4.24 -7.76
CA PRO A 32 -15.19 3.29 -7.44
C PRO A 32 -15.21 2.81 -5.98
N THR A 33 -15.90 3.51 -5.08
CA THR A 33 -15.99 3.15 -3.65
C THR A 33 -17.15 2.21 -3.34
N LYS A 34 -18.05 1.97 -4.31
CA LYS A 34 -19.14 1.04 -4.14
C LYS A 34 -18.61 -0.39 -4.16
N LEU A 35 -18.91 -1.16 -3.11
CA LEU A 35 -18.66 -2.60 -3.08
C LEU A 35 -19.21 -3.26 -4.34
N ALA A 36 -18.33 -3.93 -5.08
CA ALA A 36 -18.67 -4.62 -6.31
C ALA A 36 -18.08 -6.02 -6.30
N VAL A 37 -18.83 -6.97 -6.84
CA VAL A 37 -18.37 -8.33 -7.10
C VAL A 37 -18.54 -8.57 -8.59
N THR A 38 -17.45 -8.96 -9.25
CA THR A 38 -17.49 -9.42 -10.64
C THR A 38 -17.26 -10.91 -10.67
N TYR A 39 -18.17 -11.62 -11.34
CA TYR A 39 -18.07 -13.05 -11.60
C TYR A 39 -17.62 -13.25 -13.03
N GLU A 40 -16.58 -14.04 -13.22
CA GLU A 40 -16.12 -14.51 -14.51
C GLU A 40 -16.29 -16.04 -14.53
N GLU A 41 -17.15 -16.51 -15.43
CA GLU A 41 -17.39 -17.94 -15.62
C GLU A 41 -16.18 -18.54 -16.35
N GLY A 42 -15.69 -19.68 -15.86
CA GLY A 42 -14.59 -20.39 -16.50
C GLY A 42 -14.97 -20.90 -17.89
N ASP A 43 -14.01 -20.92 -18.82
CA ASP A 43 -14.26 -21.47 -20.15
C ASP A 43 -14.38 -22.99 -20.08
N SER A 44 -15.63 -23.47 -20.23
CA SER A 44 -15.95 -24.90 -20.29
C SER A 44 -15.21 -25.70 -21.38
N LYS A 45 -14.61 -25.04 -22.38
CA LYS A 45 -13.80 -25.69 -23.42
C LYS A 45 -12.37 -25.96 -22.97
N GLU A 46 -11.87 -25.19 -22.00
CA GLU A 46 -10.54 -25.36 -21.43
C GLU A 46 -10.56 -26.49 -20.40
N LYS A 47 -9.64 -27.45 -20.57
CA LYS A 47 -9.61 -28.67 -19.74
C LYS A 47 -8.75 -28.51 -18.48
N SER A 48 -7.90 -27.49 -18.44
CA SER A 48 -7.05 -27.17 -17.29
C SER A 48 -6.47 -25.76 -17.43
N GLY A 49 -5.94 -25.22 -16.33
CA GLY A 49 -5.32 -23.90 -16.30
C GLY A 49 -6.23 -22.84 -15.67
N ILE A 50 -5.72 -21.62 -15.53
CA ILE A 50 -6.43 -20.56 -14.79
C ILE A 50 -7.77 -20.17 -15.45
N LEU A 51 -7.88 -20.33 -16.77
CA LEU A 51 -9.05 -19.97 -17.56
C LEU A 51 -10.23 -20.96 -17.42
N SER A 52 -10.01 -22.16 -16.90
CA SER A 52 -11.08 -23.13 -16.67
C SER A 52 -11.78 -22.95 -15.31
N PHE A 53 -11.34 -22.00 -14.48
CA PHE A 53 -11.91 -21.76 -13.17
C PHE A 53 -12.89 -20.61 -13.19
N ASP A 54 -13.98 -20.78 -12.45
CA ASP A 54 -14.85 -19.68 -12.05
C ASP A 54 -14.09 -18.73 -11.12
N CYS A 55 -14.08 -17.44 -11.47
CA CYS A 55 -13.40 -16.41 -10.71
C CYS A 55 -14.41 -15.41 -10.12
N LEU A 56 -14.20 -15.06 -8.85
CA LEU A 56 -14.93 -13.99 -8.16
C LEU A 56 -13.93 -12.94 -7.72
N THR A 57 -14.02 -11.75 -8.30
CA THR A 57 -13.24 -10.59 -7.85
C THR A 57 -14.12 -9.68 -7.01
N VAL A 58 -13.71 -9.47 -5.76
CA VAL A 58 -14.41 -8.60 -4.80
C VAL A 58 -13.61 -7.32 -4.63
N ASN A 59 -14.20 -6.19 -5.01
CA ASN A 59 -13.60 -4.87 -4.82
C ASN A 59 -14.15 -4.23 -3.55
N PHE A 60 -13.31 -4.16 -2.51
CA PHE A 60 -13.60 -3.46 -1.27
C PHE A 60 -12.65 -2.27 -1.14
N LEU A 61 -13.19 -1.06 -1.35
CA LEU A 61 -12.46 0.18 -1.10
C LEU A 61 -13.11 0.89 0.10
N PRO A 62 -12.48 0.86 1.29
CA PRO A 62 -13.02 1.53 2.46
C PRO A 62 -13.10 3.04 2.20
N VAL A 63 -14.24 3.64 2.57
CA VAL A 63 -14.40 5.09 2.63
C VAL A 63 -14.11 5.51 4.05
N PHE A 64 -13.10 6.36 4.23
CA PHE A 64 -12.78 6.95 5.52
C PHE A 64 -13.42 8.32 5.59
N ASP A 65 -14.15 8.61 6.68
CA ASP A 65 -14.69 9.94 6.91
C ASP A 65 -13.56 10.94 7.16
N GLU A 66 -13.66 12.13 6.58
CA GLU A 66 -12.63 13.17 6.73
C GLU A 66 -12.49 13.68 8.18
N ASP A 67 -13.51 13.45 9.02
CA ASP A 67 -13.60 13.89 10.42
C ASP A 67 -13.03 12.87 11.42
N THR A 68 -12.51 11.73 10.97
CA THR A 68 -11.77 10.82 11.87
C THR A 68 -10.47 11.48 12.32
N ASP A 69 -10.15 11.36 13.61
CA ASP A 69 -8.92 11.89 14.21
C ASP A 69 -7.70 11.36 13.41
N LYS A 70 -7.13 12.22 12.58
CA LYS A 70 -6.05 11.89 11.63
C LYS A 70 -4.69 11.78 12.31
N ARG A 71 -4.66 11.83 13.64
CA ARG A 71 -3.43 11.79 14.41
C ARG A 71 -2.77 10.43 14.26
N ASN A 72 -1.77 10.39 13.40
CA ASN A 72 -1.05 9.16 13.09
C ASN A 72 -0.06 8.85 14.21
N GLU A 73 0.10 7.57 14.53
CA GLU A 73 1.16 7.09 15.40
C GLU A 73 2.11 6.21 14.59
N ILE A 74 3.38 6.59 14.53
CA ILE A 74 4.38 5.98 13.66
C ILE A 74 5.50 5.36 14.50
N VAL A 75 5.62 4.03 14.46
CA VAL A 75 6.65 3.30 15.22
C VAL A 75 7.70 2.75 14.28
N PHE A 76 8.94 3.25 14.41
CA PHE A 76 10.09 2.75 13.66
C PHE A 76 10.70 1.55 14.38
N LEU A 77 10.51 0.36 13.82
CA LEU A 77 11.13 -0.88 14.29
C LEU A 77 12.50 -1.07 13.62
N VAL A 78 13.57 -1.01 14.40
CA VAL A 78 14.95 -1.06 13.92
C VAL A 78 15.62 -2.35 14.36
N ASP A 79 16.04 -3.18 13.40
CA ASP A 79 16.86 -4.36 13.71
C ASP A 79 18.27 -3.94 14.14
N ARG A 80 18.76 -4.53 15.23
CA ARG A 80 20.10 -4.35 15.81
C ARG A 80 20.82 -5.70 15.97
N SER A 81 20.39 -6.73 15.24
CA SER A 81 21.02 -8.04 15.18
C SER A 81 22.48 -7.97 14.66
N GLY A 82 23.23 -9.06 14.84
CA GLY A 82 24.64 -9.12 14.43
C GLY A 82 24.88 -8.80 12.94
N SER A 83 23.92 -9.13 12.06
CA SER A 83 23.97 -8.81 10.62
C SER A 83 23.85 -7.31 10.32
N MET A 84 23.35 -6.53 11.28
CA MET A 84 23.24 -5.08 11.13
C MET A 84 24.54 -4.34 11.45
N SER A 85 25.58 -5.05 11.91
CA SER A 85 26.87 -4.45 12.24
C SER A 85 27.55 -3.75 11.04
N GLY A 86 28.39 -2.76 11.36
CA GLY A 86 29.15 -2.01 10.36
C GLY A 86 28.27 -1.09 9.51
N LYS A 87 28.28 -1.28 8.19
CA LYS A 87 27.65 -0.36 7.24
C LYS A 87 26.12 -0.33 7.34
N ASN A 88 25.49 -1.46 7.65
CA ASN A 88 24.03 -1.59 7.64
C ASN A 88 23.39 -0.68 8.69
N ILE A 89 23.87 -0.69 9.93
CA ILE A 89 23.33 0.19 10.98
C ILE A 89 23.59 1.68 10.69
N LEU A 90 24.70 2.03 10.03
CA LEU A 90 24.96 3.41 9.61
C LEU A 90 23.94 3.88 8.57
N GLN A 91 23.65 3.05 7.56
CA GLN A 91 22.64 3.35 6.55
C GLN A 91 21.23 3.47 7.16
N VAL A 92 20.90 2.63 8.14
CA VAL A 92 19.64 2.74 8.87
C VAL A 92 19.55 4.07 9.61
N LYS A 93 20.62 4.52 10.29
CA LYS A 93 20.64 5.83 10.96
C LYS A 93 20.41 6.99 9.99
N GLU A 94 21.09 6.98 8.84
CA GLU A 94 20.91 8.01 7.80
C GLU A 94 19.48 8.00 7.24
N SER A 95 18.92 6.82 6.99
CA SER A 95 17.55 6.69 6.48
C SER A 95 16.52 7.15 7.53
N LEU A 96 16.72 6.77 8.79
CA LEU A 96 15.85 7.15 9.90
C LEU A 96 15.84 8.66 10.11
N LEU A 97 16.98 9.34 9.98
CA LEU A 97 17.07 10.80 10.01
C LEU A 97 16.18 11.45 8.94
N VAL A 98 16.20 10.92 7.71
CA VAL A 98 15.36 11.43 6.62
C VAL A 98 13.88 11.19 6.93
N PHE A 99 13.53 10.00 7.41
CA PHE A 99 12.15 9.66 7.74
C PHE A 99 11.60 10.54 8.87
N LEU A 100 12.36 10.71 9.95
CA LEU A 100 11.97 11.56 11.07
C LEU A 100 11.70 13.00 10.62
N LYS A 101 12.55 13.55 9.74
CA LYS A 101 12.35 14.90 9.17
C LYS A 101 11.17 15.00 8.20
N SER A 102 10.70 13.88 7.67
CA SER A 102 9.56 13.80 6.75
C SER A 102 8.22 13.55 7.44
N LEU A 103 8.22 13.39 8.77
CA LEU A 103 7.00 13.11 9.52
C LEU A 103 5.99 14.27 9.43
N PRO A 104 4.68 13.98 9.36
CA PRO A 104 3.64 15.00 9.48
C PRO A 104 3.75 15.76 10.80
N THR A 105 3.37 17.04 10.81
CA THR A 105 3.46 17.89 12.01
C THR A 105 2.48 17.52 13.13
N ASP A 106 1.45 16.72 12.84
CA ASP A 106 0.46 16.25 13.82
C ASP A 106 0.47 14.71 13.88
N CYS A 107 1.61 14.15 14.25
CA CYS A 107 1.76 12.74 14.52
C CYS A 107 2.50 12.48 15.83
N ARG A 108 2.31 11.28 16.37
CA ARG A 108 3.17 10.71 17.41
C ARG A 108 4.18 9.76 16.77
N PHE A 109 5.36 9.66 17.35
CA PHE A 109 6.36 8.70 16.89
C PHE A 109 7.11 8.01 18.02
N GLN A 110 7.71 6.88 17.69
CA GLN A 110 8.55 6.07 18.57
C GLN A 110 9.62 5.35 17.75
N ILE A 111 10.77 5.08 18.37
CA ILE A 111 11.83 4.25 17.77
C ILE A 111 12.07 3.06 18.71
N VAL A 112 11.92 1.85 18.18
CA VAL A 112 12.13 0.60 18.93
C VAL A 112 13.22 -0.21 18.26
N GLY A 113 14.37 -0.32 18.92
CA GLY A 113 15.45 -1.19 18.49
C GLY A 113 15.24 -2.62 18.98
N PHE A 114 15.25 -3.62 18.10
CA PHE A 114 15.08 -5.03 18.45
C PHE A 114 16.26 -5.91 18.00
N GLY A 115 16.34 -7.13 18.51
CA GLY A 115 17.44 -8.08 18.31
C GLY A 115 17.25 -9.25 19.28
N SER A 116 18.29 -9.62 20.03
CA SER A 116 18.13 -10.56 21.15
C SER A 116 17.28 -9.99 22.30
N THR A 117 17.26 -8.67 22.44
CA THR A 117 16.41 -7.90 23.35
C THR A 117 15.84 -6.68 22.62
N PHE A 118 14.86 -6.00 23.22
CA PHE A 118 14.31 -4.76 22.67
C PHE A 118 14.58 -3.56 23.58
N SER A 119 14.59 -2.37 23.00
CA SER A 119 14.69 -1.09 23.70
C SER A 119 13.87 -0.06 22.94
N ALA A 120 12.94 0.61 23.63
CA ALA A 120 12.25 1.78 23.12
C ALA A 120 13.05 3.05 23.45
N LEU A 121 12.95 4.08 22.61
CA LEU A 121 13.57 5.38 22.83
C LEU A 121 12.82 6.17 23.92
N PHE A 122 11.48 6.11 23.89
CA PHE A 122 10.61 6.72 24.88
C PHE A 122 9.77 5.66 25.61
N ASP A 123 9.24 5.96 26.80
CA ASP A 123 8.32 5.06 27.52
C ASP A 123 7.02 4.80 26.74
N GLU A 124 6.55 5.82 26.01
CA GLU A 124 5.41 5.76 25.09
C GLU A 124 5.67 6.67 23.87
N PRO A 125 5.01 6.44 22.73
CA PRO A 125 5.13 7.32 21.56
C PRO A 125 4.89 8.79 21.93
N ARG A 126 5.74 9.69 21.44
CA ARG A 126 5.67 11.13 21.76
C ARG A 126 5.23 11.94 20.56
N ASP A 127 4.60 13.07 20.83
CA ASP A 127 4.22 14.05 19.81
C ASP A 127 5.46 14.55 19.06
N TYR A 128 5.36 14.62 17.73
CA TYR A 128 6.43 15.14 16.89
C TYR A 128 6.62 16.64 17.12
N THR A 129 7.59 16.96 17.98
CA THR A 129 7.98 18.31 18.41
C THR A 129 9.48 18.49 18.24
N GLU A 130 9.98 19.74 18.17
CA GLU A 130 11.42 20.00 18.09
C GLU A 130 12.20 19.35 19.25
N GLU A 131 11.64 19.35 20.46
CA GLU A 131 12.24 18.70 21.63
C GLU A 131 12.37 17.19 21.44
N SER A 132 11.26 16.50 21.12
CA SER A 132 11.28 15.06 20.87
C SER A 132 12.16 14.66 19.69
N MET A 133 12.23 15.52 18.67
CA MET A 133 13.07 15.33 17.50
C MET A 133 14.54 15.43 17.88
N ASN A 134 14.94 16.46 18.65
CA ASN A 134 16.31 16.59 19.12
C ASN A 134 16.72 15.38 19.97
N LEU A 135 15.85 14.91 20.88
CA LEU A 135 16.09 13.69 21.67
C LEU A 135 16.25 12.42 20.81
N ALA A 136 15.57 12.35 19.66
CA ALA A 136 15.70 11.22 18.74
C ALA A 136 16.95 11.29 17.85
N LEU A 137 17.61 12.45 17.78
CA LEU A 137 18.80 12.69 16.96
C LEU A 137 20.11 12.61 17.74
N GLU A 138 20.07 12.63 19.07
CA GLU A 138 21.20 12.36 19.97
C GLU A 138 21.65 10.90 19.93
#